data_AF-X0Z9P5-F1
#
_entry.id   AF-X0Z9P5-F1
#
_cell.length_a   1.000
_cell.length_b   1.000
_cell.length_c   1.000
_cell.angle_alpha   90.00
_cell.angle_beta   90.00
_cell.angle_gamma   90.00
#
_symmetry.space_group_name_H-M   'P 1'
#
loop_
_entity.id
_entity.type
_entity.pdbx_description
1 polymer ?
#
loop_
_entity_poly.entity_id
_entity_poly.type
_entity_poly.pdbx_seq_one_letter_code
_entity_poly.pdbx_strand_id
1 'polypeptide(L)' 'MLRPELPIVLSSSQINFEKYATLCKTTLWRDKNGNESHWKGTVSKGFTKMKDGWKLIMHTGVLKY' A
#
# COMPACT_ATOMS: atom_id res chain seq x y z
N MET A 1 -20.82 3.57 -7.41
CA MET A 1 -19.43 3.14 -7.09
C MET A 1 -19.47 2.36 -5.78
N LEU A 2 -19.53 1.03 -5.84
CA LEU A 2 -19.54 0.18 -4.64
C LEU A 2 -18.14 0.25 -4.02
N ARG A 3 -18.03 0.78 -2.80
CA ARG A 3 -16.76 0.77 -2.07
C ARG A 3 -16.51 -0.67 -1.59
N PRO A 4 -15.46 -1.36 -2.06
CA PRO A 4 -15.13 -2.67 -1.52
C PRO A 4 -14.72 -2.56 -0.05
N GLU A 5 -15.18 -3.50 0.76
CA GLU A 5 -15.23 -3.30 2.22
C GLU A 5 -13.88 -3.53 2.91
N LEU A 6 -12.94 -4.29 2.33
CA LEU A 6 -11.58 -4.41 2.86
C LEU A 6 -10.54 -4.72 1.76
N PRO A 7 -9.35 -4.08 1.76
CA PRO A 7 -8.26 -4.42 0.86
C PRO A 7 -7.53 -5.68 1.37
N ILE A 8 -7.51 -6.73 0.56
CA ILE A 8 -6.67 -7.90 0.74
C ILE A 8 -5.24 -7.55 0.33
N VAL A 9 -4.28 -7.82 1.22
CA VAL A 9 -2.86 -7.67 0.92
C VAL A 9 -2.39 -8.89 0.14
N LEU A 10 -2.06 -8.70 -1.14
CA LEU A 10 -1.51 -9.78 -1.96
C LEU A 10 -0.02 -9.97 -1.72
N SER A 11 0.70 -8.86 -1.58
CA SER A 11 2.12 -8.86 -1.28
C SER A 11 2.53 -7.59 -0.56
N SER A 12 3.58 -7.71 0.24
CA SER A 12 4.25 -6.58 0.87
C SER A 12 5.75 -6.81 0.87
N SER A 13 6.50 -5.78 0.52
CA SER A 13 7.95 -5.74 0.68
C SER A 13 8.35 -4.48 1.41
N GLN A 14 9.36 -4.59 2.28
CA GLN A 14 9.90 -3.48 3.04
C GLN A 14 11.41 -3.47 2.90
N ILE A 15 11.97 -2.28 2.70
CA ILE A 15 13.40 -2.03 2.74
C ILE A 15 13.65 -0.96 3.80
N ASN A 16 14.56 -1.24 4.73
CA ASN A 16 14.94 -0.33 5.80
C ASN A 16 16.42 0.01 5.71
N PHE A 17 16.71 1.30 5.69
CA PHE A 17 18.01 1.90 5.92
C PHE A 17 17.97 2.67 7.26
N GLU A 18 19.13 3.10 7.77
CA GLU A 18 19.24 3.74 9.08
C GLU A 18 18.30 4.96 9.27
N LYS A 19 18.15 5.77 8.21
CA LYS A 19 17.32 6.99 8.20
C LYS A 19 16.14 6.96 7.24
N TYR A 20 16.00 5.90 6.43
CA TYR A 20 14.99 5.82 5.38
C TYR A 20 14.33 4.45 5.38
N ALA A 21 13.04 4.40 5.09
CA ALA A 21 12.33 3.14 4.92
C ALA A 21 11.35 3.25 3.76
N THR A 22 11.23 2.18 2.97
CA THR A 22 10.24 2.08 1.90
C THR A 22 9.39 0.84 2.11
N LEU A 23 8.08 1.02 2.03
CA LEU A 23 7.07 -0.04 2.07
C LEU A 23 6.35 -0.06 0.72
N CYS A 24 6.43 -1.19 0.02
CA CYS A 24 5.64 -1.46 -1.16
C CYS A 24 4.58 -2.51 -0.83
N LYS A 25 3.34 -2.27 -1.24
CA LYS A 25 2.21 -3.16 -0.98
C LYS A 25 1.35 -3.29 -2.23
N THR A 26 1.00 -4.51 -2.58
CA THR A 26 -0.01 -4.78 -3.60
C THR A 26 -1.30 -5.22 -2.92
N THR A 27 -2.39 -4.54 -3.24
CA THR A 27 -3.72 -4.82 -2.69
C THR A 27 -4.70 -5.20 -3.78
N LEU A 28 -5.51 -6.21 -3.49
CA LEU A 28 -6.71 -6.56 -4.21
C LEU A 28 -7.90 -6.24 -3.31
N TRP A 29 -8.99 -5.76 -3.89
CA TRP A 29 -10.19 -5.46 -3.11
C TRP A 29 -11.20 -6.59 -3.25
N ARG A 30 -11.81 -7.04 -2.15
CA ARG A 30 -12.86 -8.06 -2.18
C ARG A 30 -14.13 -7.50 -1.54
N ASP A 31 -15.28 -7.79 -2.15
CA ASP A 31 -16.58 -7.41 -1.59
C ASP A 31 -17.05 -8.43 -0.52
N LYS A 32 -18.22 -8.18 0.08
CA LYS A 32 -18.80 -9.05 1.11
C LYS A 32 -19.20 -10.44 0.59
N ASN A 33 -19.42 -10.57 -0.71
CA ASN A 33 -19.86 -11.80 -1.35
C ASN A 33 -18.68 -12.65 -1.83
N GLY A 34 -17.44 -12.18 -1.60
CA GLY A 34 -16.22 -12.86 -2.01
C GLY A 34 -15.76 -12.47 -3.42
N ASN A 35 -16.44 -11.56 -4.12
CA ASN A 35 -16.05 -11.16 -5.46
C ASN A 35 -14.82 -10.27 -5.41
N GLU A 36 -13.83 -10.62 -6.21
CA GLU A 36 -12.61 -9.84 -6.36
C GLU A 36 -12.87 -8.67 -7.31
N SER A 37 -12.46 -7.48 -6.90
CA SER A 37 -12.47 -6.31 -7.76
C SER A 37 -11.39 -6.46 -8.82
N HIS A 38 -11.71 -6.06 -10.06
CA HIS A 38 -10.71 -5.95 -11.14
C HIS A 38 -9.58 -4.96 -10.80
N TRP A 39 -9.76 -4.14 -9.77
CA TRP A 39 -8.85 -3.06 -9.41
C TRP A 39 -7.69 -3.58 -8.54
N LYS A 40 -6.57 -3.92 -9.20
CA LYS A 40 -5.32 -4.30 -8.52
C LYS A 40 -4.44 -3.07 -8.36
N GLY A 41 -4.28 -2.62 -7.11
CA GLY A 41 -3.46 -1.46 -6.79
C GLY A 41 -2.11 -1.87 -6.23
N THR A 42 -1.02 -1.29 -6.73
CA THR A 42 0.28 -1.32 -6.06
C THR A 42 0.60 0.07 -5.54
N VAL A 43 0.95 0.16 -4.26
CA VAL A 43 1.32 1.41 -3.60
C VAL A 43 2.71 1.29 -3.01
N SER A 44 3.52 2.34 -3.16
CA SER A 44 4.81 2.51 -2.50
C SER A 44 4.77 3.74 -1.61
N LYS A 45 5.23 3.59 -0.38
CA LYS A 45 5.33 4.66 0.63
C LYS A 45 6.77 4.72 1.11
N GLY A 46 7.35 5.90 1.12
CA GLY A 46 8.68 6.13 1.66
C GLY A 46 8.63 7.05 2.86
N PHE A 47 9.47 6.73 3.83
CA PHE A 47 9.54 7.37 5.12
C PHE A 47 10.97 7.80 5.40
N THR A 48 11.11 8.89 6.13
CA THR A 48 12.36 9.34 6.72
C THR A 48 12.26 9.35 8.23
N LYS A 49 13.34 9.01 8.92
CA LYS A 49 13.42 9.01 10.38
C LYS A 49 13.84 10.40 10.86
N MET A 50 12.93 11.09 11.53
CA MET A 50 13.16 12.35 12.22
C MET A 50 13.38 12.11 13.72
N LYS A 51 13.76 13.16 14.46
CA LYS A 51 13.96 13.10 15.92
C LYS A 51 12.69 12.66 16.68
N ASP A 52 11.52 13.00 16.14
CA ASP A 52 10.20 12.73 16.70
C ASP A 52 9.52 11.48 16.09
N GLY A 53 10.24 10.72 15.25
CA GLY A 53 9.77 9.47 14.66
C GLY A 53 9.78 9.45 13.13
N TRP A 54 9.08 8.47 12.54
CA TRP A 54 9.02 8.31 11.09
C TRP A 54 8.01 9.27 10.46
N LYS A 55 8.42 10.00 9.42
CA LYS A 55 7.57 10.88 8.63
C LYS A 55 7.45 10.34 7.21
N LEU A 56 6.23 10.31 6.67
CA LEU A 56 5.98 9.96 5.28
C LEU A 56 6.48 11.10 4.37
N ILE A 57 7.33 10.79 3.40
CA ILE A 57 7.90 11.77 2.46
C ILE A 57 7.53 11.50 1.01
N MET A 58 7.15 10.27 0.68
CA MET A 58 6.65 9.92 -0.65
C MET A 58 5.50 8.92 -0.55
N HIS A 59 4.52 9.08 -1.43
CA HIS A 59 3.42 8.15 -1.60
C HIS A 59 3.08 8.12 -3.08
N THR A 60 3.36 7.00 -3.73
CA THR A 60 3.02 6.76 -5.13
C THR A 60 2.22 5.48 -5.25
N GLY A 61 1.27 5.44 -6.18
CA GLY A 61 0.46 4.26 -6.42
C GLY A 61 0.07 4.16 -7.88
N VAL A 62 -0.01 2.93 -8.37
CA VAL A 62 -0.49 2.61 -9.71
C VAL A 62 -1.68 1.67 -9.57
N LEU A 63 -2.76 2.01 -10.28
CA LEU A 63 -3.89 1.13 -10.48
C LEU A 63 -3.68 0.37 -11.79
N LYS A 64 -3.59 -0.96 -11.71
CA LYS A 64 -3.70 -1.80 -12.91
C LYS A 64 -5.18 -2.02 -13.16
N TYR A 65 -5.64 -1.55 -14.33
CA TYR A 65 -6.98 -1.74 -14.85
C TYR A 65 -6.98 -2.81 -15.94
#